data_AF-A0A9X0TMM0-F1
#
_entry.id   AF-A0A9X0TMM0-F1
#
_cell.length_a   1.000
_cell.length_b   1.000
_cell.length_c   1.000
_cell.angle_alpha   90.00
_cell.angle_beta   90.00
_cell.angle_gamma   90.00
#
_symmetry.space_group_name_H-M   'P 1'
#
loop_
_entity.id
_entity.type
_entity.pdbx_description
1 polymer ?
#
loop_
_entity_poly.entity_id
_entity_poly.type
_entity_poly.pdbx_seq_one_letter_code
_entity_poly.pdbx_strand_id
1 'polypeptide(L)'
;MTYFGNIIHVALKSIMKNKRRNIFTMIGIIIGIAAVITIMSLGNGFKKTANEQFSDAGAAKDTALVSFMPDDFEPIKDSPFTETEIDIARQVKGVQDASIKEDESSGLISEAKTVSKKTDIAVVKSESVSDVSDGKGFTKDDNALKQRVAVISSEVADTLFKGNVKGKTIYIDDMGFEVVGVKDKTQLSDAVQIPTKTVETYLPHLKSAFPQLVLKIGEDANKKEIATRVADQLNKKGAAIDQGQYEYSDTEELMKGIGKIFDSITYFVAAVAGISLFIAGIGVMNVMYISVTERTEEIAIRRAFGAKGRDIELQFLIESVILCLIGGIIGLIIGILIAQLVDVVTPEYIQSAVSFGSIVLAVGVSTLIGIVFGWIPARAAAKKELIDIIK
;
A
#
# COMPACT_ATOMS: atom_id res chain seq x y z
N MET A 1 -41.96 -15.63 -14.48
CA MET A 1 -41.25 -14.50 -13.84
C MET A 1 -41.94 -13.92 -12.59
N THR A 2 -43.21 -14.25 -12.31
CA THR A 2 -44.03 -13.59 -11.26
C THR A 2 -43.85 -14.14 -9.83
N TYR A 3 -43.45 -15.40 -9.64
CA TYR A 3 -43.38 -16.01 -8.30
C TYR A 3 -42.18 -15.50 -7.47
N PHE A 4 -40.98 -15.48 -8.06
CA PHE A 4 -39.76 -15.05 -7.38
C PHE A 4 -39.75 -13.54 -7.08
N GLY A 5 -40.25 -12.72 -8.01
CA GLY A 5 -40.40 -11.28 -7.82
C GLY A 5 -41.38 -10.94 -6.69
N ASN A 6 -42.48 -11.68 -6.57
CA ASN A 6 -43.41 -11.52 -5.46
C ASN A 6 -42.78 -11.89 -4.11
N ILE A 7 -41.96 -12.94 -4.04
CA ILE A 7 -41.26 -13.32 -2.81
C ILE A 7 -40.28 -12.21 -2.38
N ILE A 8 -39.51 -11.66 -3.31
CA ILE A 8 -38.59 -10.55 -3.03
C ILE A 8 -39.36 -9.31 -2.52
N HIS A 9 -40.47 -8.96 -3.16
CA HIS A 9 -41.29 -7.82 -2.75
C HIS A 9 -41.87 -8.01 -1.34
N VAL A 10 -42.36 -9.21 -1.03
CA VAL A 10 -42.89 -9.56 0.30
C VAL A 10 -41.78 -9.56 1.36
N ALA A 11 -40.59 -10.08 1.03
CA ALA A 11 -39.43 -10.06 1.92
C ALA A 11 -38.99 -8.63 2.26
N LEU A 12 -38.87 -7.75 1.26
CA LEU A 12 -38.55 -6.34 1.46
C LEU A 12 -39.58 -5.63 2.34
N LYS A 13 -40.87 -5.86 2.08
CA LYS A 13 -41.96 -5.28 2.87
C LYS A 13 -41.97 -5.78 4.32
N SER A 14 -41.63 -7.05 4.54
CA SER A 14 -41.45 -7.63 5.88
C SER A 14 -40.29 -7.00 6.63
N ILE A 15 -39.14 -6.82 5.96
CA ILE A 15 -37.96 -6.18 6.54
C ILE A 15 -38.28 -4.72 6.96
N MET A 16 -39.09 -4.01 6.18
CA MET A 16 -39.51 -2.64 6.50
C MET A 16 -40.50 -2.54 7.66
N LYS A 17 -41.17 -3.64 8.05
CA LYS A 17 -42.14 -3.64 9.16
C LYS A 17 -41.45 -3.50 10.51
N ASN A 18 -40.28 -4.13 10.68
CA ASN A 18 -39.51 -4.15 11.93
C ASN A 18 -38.12 -3.52 11.77
N LYS A 19 -38.07 -2.25 11.35
CA LYS A 19 -36.85 -1.51 10.97
C LYS A 19 -35.75 -1.55 12.03
N ARG A 20 -36.07 -1.27 13.30
CA ARG A 20 -35.07 -1.19 14.38
C ARG A 20 -34.33 -2.51 14.56
N ARG A 21 -35.09 -3.61 14.69
CA ARG A 21 -34.54 -4.96 14.86
C ARG A 21 -33.64 -5.35 13.68
N ASN A 22 -34.12 -5.14 12.46
CA ASN A 22 -33.38 -5.53 11.26
C ASN A 22 -32.10 -4.70 11.11
N ILE A 23 -32.10 -3.41 11.47
CA ILE A 23 -30.89 -2.59 11.53
C ILE A 23 -29.88 -3.19 12.50
N PHE A 24 -30.26 -3.48 13.75
CA PHE A 24 -29.34 -4.06 14.75
C PHE A 24 -28.78 -5.42 14.32
N THR A 25 -29.57 -6.20 13.59
CA THR A 25 -29.14 -7.50 13.06
C THR A 25 -28.09 -7.34 11.95
N MET A 26 -28.27 -6.32 11.10
CA MET A 26 -27.35 -6.04 10.00
C MET A 26 -26.04 -5.40 10.47
N ILE A 27 -25.99 -4.69 11.61
CA ILE A 27 -24.78 -3.99 12.09
C ILE A 27 -23.56 -4.93 12.16
N GLY A 28 -23.72 -6.14 12.71
CA GLY A 28 -22.60 -7.09 12.80
C GLY A 28 -22.07 -7.52 11.42
N ILE A 29 -22.97 -7.69 10.45
CA ILE A 29 -22.62 -8.02 9.06
C ILE A 29 -21.95 -6.83 8.38
N ILE A 30 -22.52 -5.64 8.55
CA ILE A 30 -22.02 -4.37 7.99
C ILE A 30 -20.58 -4.13 8.46
N ILE A 31 -20.34 -4.20 9.78
CA ILE A 31 -19.01 -3.96 10.37
C ILE A 31 -18.02 -5.04 9.91
N GLY A 32 -18.41 -6.32 9.95
CA GLY A 32 -17.54 -7.42 9.54
C GLY A 32 -17.11 -7.30 8.07
N ILE A 33 -18.04 -7.00 7.17
CA ILE A 33 -17.73 -6.83 5.74
C ILE A 33 -16.97 -5.54 5.50
N ALA A 34 -17.34 -4.43 6.12
CA ALA A 34 -16.61 -3.17 5.98
C ALA A 34 -15.14 -3.33 6.36
N ALA A 35 -14.84 -3.97 7.49
CA ALA A 35 -13.47 -4.19 7.95
C ALA A 35 -12.63 -5.01 6.95
N VAL A 36 -13.18 -6.11 6.42
CA VAL A 36 -12.50 -6.95 5.42
C VAL A 36 -12.27 -6.18 4.12
N ILE A 37 -13.26 -5.42 3.66
CA ILE A 37 -13.15 -4.65 2.41
C ILE A 37 -12.14 -3.52 2.55
N THR A 38 -12.14 -2.79 3.67
CA THR A 38 -11.16 -1.73 3.93
C THR A 38 -9.74 -2.30 3.92
N ILE A 39 -9.45 -3.35 4.69
CA ILE A 39 -8.08 -3.88 4.75
C ILE A 39 -7.61 -4.47 3.42
N MET A 40 -8.49 -5.15 2.68
CA MET A 40 -8.16 -5.68 1.36
C MET A 40 -7.92 -4.56 0.35
N SER A 41 -8.73 -3.50 0.37
CA SER A 41 -8.56 -2.35 -0.53
C SER A 41 -7.25 -1.62 -0.26
N LEU A 42 -6.92 -1.41 1.01
CA LEU A 42 -5.65 -0.82 1.44
C LEU A 42 -4.46 -1.70 1.07
N GLY A 43 -4.53 -3.01 1.35
CA GLY A 43 -3.45 -3.95 1.04
C GLY A 43 -3.19 -4.08 -0.47
N ASN A 44 -4.25 -4.15 -1.28
CA ASN A 44 -4.11 -4.17 -2.74
C ASN A 44 -3.59 -2.83 -3.29
N GLY A 45 -4.09 -1.72 -2.72
CA GLY A 45 -3.64 -0.39 -3.07
C GLY A 45 -2.15 -0.19 -2.80
N PHE A 46 -1.71 -0.56 -1.60
CA PHE A 46 -0.31 -0.53 -1.22
C PHE A 46 0.54 -1.42 -2.14
N LYS A 47 0.13 -2.68 -2.40
CA LYS A 47 0.87 -3.56 -3.32
C LYS A 47 0.99 -2.95 -4.72
N LYS A 48 -0.04 -2.25 -5.19
CA LYS A 48 -0.02 -1.56 -6.49
C LYS A 48 0.94 -0.38 -6.49
N THR A 49 0.80 0.55 -5.53
CA THR A 49 1.66 1.74 -5.41
C THR A 49 3.12 1.34 -5.17
N ALA A 50 3.37 0.35 -4.32
CA ALA A 50 4.70 -0.18 -4.10
C ALA A 50 5.24 -0.79 -5.40
N ASN A 51 4.49 -1.65 -6.11
CA ASN A 51 4.97 -2.18 -7.39
C ASN A 51 5.27 -1.08 -8.42
N GLU A 52 4.49 -0.01 -8.47
CA GLU A 52 4.76 1.14 -9.36
C GLU A 52 6.07 1.84 -8.97
N GLN A 53 6.26 2.18 -7.70
CA GLN A 53 7.49 2.82 -7.20
C GLN A 53 8.74 1.94 -7.36
N PHE A 54 8.60 0.64 -7.07
CA PHE A 54 9.71 -0.30 -7.10
C PHE A 54 9.98 -0.84 -8.50
N SER A 55 9.05 -0.75 -9.45
CA SER A 55 9.32 -1.07 -10.87
C SER A 55 10.43 -0.18 -11.40
N ASP A 56 10.38 1.12 -11.11
CA ASP A 56 11.44 2.07 -11.45
C ASP A 56 12.74 1.77 -10.69
N ALA A 57 12.64 1.20 -9.49
CA ALA A 57 13.76 0.68 -8.69
C ALA A 57 14.11 -0.79 -9.00
N GLY A 58 13.90 -1.25 -10.25
CA GLY A 58 14.40 -2.55 -10.71
C GLY A 58 13.63 -3.78 -10.24
N ALA A 59 12.42 -3.61 -9.72
CA ALA A 59 11.50 -4.72 -9.46
C ALA A 59 10.82 -5.25 -10.74
N ALA A 60 11.03 -4.61 -11.90
CA ALA A 60 10.60 -5.14 -13.18
C ALA A 60 11.23 -6.52 -13.43
N LYS A 61 10.46 -7.41 -14.08
CA LYS A 61 10.85 -8.82 -14.27
C LYS A 61 12.09 -9.01 -15.12
N ASP A 62 12.30 -8.12 -16.08
CA ASP A 62 13.39 -8.11 -17.05
C ASP A 62 14.57 -7.23 -16.62
N THR A 63 14.50 -6.60 -15.45
CA THR A 63 15.48 -5.59 -15.02
C THR A 63 16.08 -5.98 -13.68
N ALA A 64 17.41 -6.11 -13.56
CA ALA A 64 18.10 -6.30 -12.29
C ALA A 64 18.97 -5.09 -11.94
N LEU A 65 19.18 -4.86 -10.64
CA LEU A 65 20.05 -3.81 -10.15
C LEU A 65 21.22 -4.40 -9.38
N VAL A 66 22.43 -4.00 -9.78
CA VAL A 66 23.63 -4.24 -9.00
C VAL A 66 24.05 -2.92 -8.38
N SER A 67 24.17 -2.91 -7.06
CA SER A 67 24.68 -1.79 -6.28
C SER A 67 26.12 -2.06 -5.86
N PHE A 68 26.82 -1.02 -5.45
CA PHE A 68 28.12 -1.15 -4.80
C PHE A 68 27.97 -0.75 -3.34
N MET A 69 28.52 -1.56 -2.43
CA MET A 69 28.54 -1.32 -1.00
C MET A 69 29.98 -1.02 -0.56
N PRO A 70 30.29 0.22 -0.16
CA PRO A 70 31.59 0.58 0.40
C PRO A 70 31.84 -0.13 1.74
N ASP A 71 33.09 -0.47 2.05
CA ASP A 71 33.45 -1.17 3.29
C ASP A 71 33.21 -0.33 4.55
N ASP A 72 33.40 0.99 4.45
CA ASP A 72 33.24 1.97 5.53
C ASP A 72 31.86 2.67 5.52
N PHE A 73 30.99 2.30 4.58
CA PHE A 73 29.70 2.96 4.32
C PHE A 73 29.80 4.45 3.97
N GLU A 74 30.99 4.96 3.63
CA GLU A 74 31.15 6.34 3.17
C GLU A 74 30.91 6.44 1.66
N PRO A 75 30.35 7.56 1.16
CA PRO A 75 30.19 7.79 -0.27
C PRO A 75 31.53 7.76 -0.99
N ILE A 76 31.62 7.00 -2.08
CA ILE A 76 32.85 6.90 -2.85
C ILE A 76 33.01 8.12 -3.73
N LYS A 77 34.20 8.71 -3.70
CA LYS A 77 34.51 9.93 -4.47
C LYS A 77 34.40 9.73 -5.99
N ASP A 78 34.83 8.56 -6.47
CA ASP A 78 34.74 8.15 -7.87
C ASP A 78 33.62 7.12 -8.02
N SER A 79 32.82 7.24 -9.09
CA SER A 79 31.72 6.31 -9.35
C SER A 79 32.25 4.88 -9.46
N PRO A 80 31.72 3.92 -8.68
CA PRO A 80 32.11 2.50 -8.78
C PRO A 80 31.63 1.85 -10.08
N PHE A 81 30.80 2.55 -10.86
CA PHE A 81 30.34 2.12 -12.16
C PHE A 81 30.83 3.10 -13.24
N THR A 82 31.58 2.58 -14.20
CA THR A 82 32.05 3.26 -15.41
C THR A 82 31.68 2.44 -16.66
N GLU A 83 32.06 2.91 -17.85
CA GLU A 83 31.92 2.14 -19.10
C GLU A 83 32.57 0.75 -19.01
N THR A 84 33.65 0.61 -18.23
CA THR A 84 34.32 -0.68 -18.01
C THR A 84 33.39 -1.70 -17.34
N GLU A 85 32.65 -1.29 -16.31
CA GLU A 85 31.70 -2.15 -15.61
C GLU A 85 30.51 -2.53 -16.49
N ILE A 86 30.05 -1.62 -17.35
CA ILE A 86 29.02 -1.89 -18.36
C ILE A 86 29.49 -2.99 -19.32
N ASP A 87 30.72 -2.88 -19.81
CA ASP A 87 31.30 -3.86 -20.74
C ASP A 87 31.51 -5.23 -20.07
N ILE A 88 31.96 -5.26 -18.82
CA ILE A 88 32.05 -6.51 -18.04
C ILE A 88 30.68 -7.15 -17.90
N ALA A 89 29.64 -6.37 -17.55
CA ALA A 89 28.29 -6.89 -17.38
C ALA A 89 27.70 -7.43 -18.70
N ARG A 90 27.93 -6.75 -19.83
CA ARG A 90 27.49 -7.19 -21.16
C ARG A 90 28.13 -8.51 -21.62
N GLN A 91 29.32 -8.85 -21.11
CA GLN A 91 29.97 -10.13 -21.41
C GLN A 91 29.31 -11.32 -20.70
N VAL A 92 28.48 -11.08 -19.68
CA VAL A 92 27.77 -12.15 -18.96
C VAL A 92 26.60 -12.66 -19.80
N LYS A 93 26.63 -13.97 -20.11
CA LYS A 93 25.57 -14.64 -20.85
C LYS A 93 24.21 -14.45 -20.15
N GLY A 94 23.26 -13.86 -20.86
CA GLY A 94 21.90 -13.61 -20.38
C GLY A 94 21.60 -12.12 -20.13
N VAL A 95 22.62 -11.26 -20.09
CA VAL A 95 22.46 -9.81 -20.11
C VAL A 95 22.25 -9.36 -21.56
N GLN A 96 21.15 -8.66 -21.83
CA GLN A 96 20.85 -8.06 -23.14
C GLN A 96 21.45 -6.68 -23.27
N ASP A 97 21.39 -5.89 -22.19
CA ASP A 97 21.92 -4.55 -22.13
C ASP A 97 22.28 -4.20 -20.67
N ALA A 98 23.18 -3.23 -20.51
CA ALA A 98 23.57 -2.70 -19.22
C ALA A 98 23.73 -1.19 -19.32
N SER A 99 23.28 -0.47 -18.29
CA SER A 99 23.35 0.99 -18.22
C SER A 99 23.49 1.44 -16.78
N ILE A 100 24.16 2.57 -16.55
CA ILE A 100 24.24 3.17 -15.23
C ILE A 100 22.97 3.99 -14.99
N LYS A 101 22.33 3.76 -13.85
CA LYS A 101 21.26 4.60 -13.34
C LYS A 101 21.83 5.43 -12.19
N GLU A 102 21.79 6.74 -12.40
CA GLU A 102 22.04 7.72 -11.35
C GLU A 102 20.78 7.78 -10.47
N ASP A 103 20.86 7.26 -9.25
CA ASP A 103 19.78 7.42 -8.29
C ASP A 103 19.87 8.81 -7.65
N GLU A 104 19.18 9.77 -8.25
CA GLU A 104 19.17 11.16 -7.77
C GLU A 104 18.38 11.34 -6.46
N SER A 105 17.67 10.30 -5.98
CA SER A 105 16.92 10.33 -4.72
C SER A 105 17.79 10.02 -3.50
N SER A 106 18.92 9.33 -3.71
CA SER A 106 19.85 8.89 -2.67
C SER A 106 20.96 9.92 -2.35
N GLY A 107 20.85 11.13 -2.90
CA GLY A 107 21.83 12.21 -2.77
C GLY A 107 22.81 12.25 -3.96
N LEU A 108 23.29 13.45 -4.28
CA LEU A 108 24.25 13.70 -5.35
C LEU A 108 25.59 14.11 -4.74
N ILE A 109 26.71 13.56 -5.19
CA ILE A 109 28.02 13.87 -4.63
C ILE A 109 28.49 15.24 -5.13
N SER A 110 28.97 16.08 -4.21
CA SER A 110 29.72 17.28 -4.54
C SER A 110 30.72 17.63 -3.45
N GLU A 111 31.63 18.56 -3.73
CA GLU A 111 32.44 19.23 -2.70
C GLU A 111 31.79 20.58 -2.36
N ALA A 112 31.63 20.86 -1.07
CA ALA A 112 31.24 22.18 -0.56
C ALA A 112 32.46 22.94 -0.07
N LYS A 113 32.55 24.22 -0.47
CA LYS A 113 33.66 25.10 -0.12
C LYS A 113 33.17 26.38 0.55
N THR A 114 34.01 26.88 1.44
CA THR A 114 33.98 28.24 1.97
C THR A 114 35.31 28.91 1.63
N VAL A 115 35.48 30.18 2.02
CA VAL A 115 36.75 30.92 1.82
C VAL A 115 37.96 30.21 2.45
N SER A 116 37.77 29.36 3.47
CA SER A 116 38.87 28.80 4.26
C SER A 116 38.83 27.28 4.43
N LYS A 117 37.74 26.61 4.08
CA LYS A 117 37.54 25.17 4.31
C LYS A 117 36.76 24.52 3.18
N LYS A 118 36.97 23.21 3.00
CA LYS A 118 36.24 22.37 2.07
C LYS A 118 35.85 21.06 2.74
N THR A 119 34.74 20.47 2.32
CA THR A 119 34.27 19.14 2.75
C THR A 119 33.51 18.50 1.61
N ASP A 120 33.59 17.19 1.49
CA ASP A 120 32.69 16.43 0.62
C ASP A 120 31.28 16.44 1.25
N ILE A 121 30.24 16.46 0.40
CA ILE A 121 28.83 16.55 0.78
C ILE A 121 27.94 15.70 -0.13
N ALA A 122 26.79 15.30 0.42
CA ALA A 122 25.69 14.73 -0.35
C ALA A 122 24.57 15.76 -0.55
N VAL A 123 24.40 16.26 -1.79
CA VAL A 123 23.32 17.16 -2.17
C VAL A 123 22.00 16.38 -2.30
N VAL A 124 21.03 16.68 -1.45
CA VAL A 124 19.71 16.03 -1.45
C VAL A 124 18.66 16.99 -2.00
N LYS A 125 17.91 16.56 -3.02
CA LYS A 125 16.83 17.37 -3.61
C LYS A 125 15.58 17.30 -2.72
N SER A 126 15.03 18.46 -2.35
CA SER A 126 13.77 18.54 -1.61
C SER A 126 12.88 19.65 -2.17
N GLU A 127 11.56 19.47 -2.18
CA GLU A 127 10.64 20.56 -2.57
C GLU A 127 10.52 21.64 -1.49
N SER A 128 10.62 21.23 -0.22
CA SER A 128 10.55 22.09 0.94
C SER A 128 11.17 21.41 2.15
N VAL A 129 11.70 22.19 3.07
CA VAL A 129 12.24 21.73 4.36
C VAL A 129 11.72 22.68 5.43
N SER A 130 10.95 22.16 6.38
CA SER A 130 10.41 22.97 7.50
C SER A 130 10.99 22.59 8.86
N ASP A 131 11.44 21.35 8.99
CA ASP A 131 11.99 20.76 10.21
C ASP A 131 13.51 21.00 10.27
N VAL A 132 13.89 22.16 10.85
CA VAL A 132 15.28 22.62 11.04
C VAL A 132 15.54 22.94 12.51
N SER A 133 16.76 22.66 12.97
CA SER A 133 17.22 22.90 14.34
C SER A 133 17.62 24.36 14.58
N ASP A 134 18.21 25.02 13.58
CA ASP A 134 18.51 26.45 13.60
C ASP A 134 18.21 27.10 12.25
N GLY A 135 17.82 28.37 12.27
CA GLY A 135 17.46 29.15 11.09
C GLY A 135 16.03 28.93 10.61
N LYS A 136 15.83 29.02 9.29
CA LYS A 136 14.57 28.76 8.60
C LYS A 136 14.88 27.82 7.45
N GLY A 137 14.08 26.77 7.28
CA GLY A 137 14.19 25.98 6.05
C GLY A 137 13.59 26.72 4.84
N PHE A 138 13.49 26.05 3.71
CA PHE A 138 12.96 26.62 2.48
C PHE A 138 11.58 26.06 2.12
N THR A 139 10.81 26.84 1.39
CA THR A 139 9.40 26.57 1.06
C THR A 139 9.25 26.09 -0.39
N LYS A 140 8.02 25.66 -0.74
CA LYS A 140 7.70 25.32 -2.14
C LYS A 140 7.82 26.53 -3.08
N ASP A 141 7.63 27.74 -2.57
CA ASP A 141 7.82 28.98 -3.35
C ASP A 141 9.31 29.19 -3.67
N ASP A 142 10.20 28.91 -2.72
CA ASP A 142 11.64 28.95 -2.95
C ASP A 142 12.07 27.96 -4.04
N ASN A 143 11.49 26.75 -4.02
CA ASN A 143 11.67 25.77 -5.10
C ASN A 143 11.10 26.26 -6.44
N ALA A 144 9.89 26.82 -6.46
CA ALA A 144 9.27 27.33 -7.68
C ALA A 144 10.07 28.48 -8.31
N LEU A 145 10.64 29.36 -7.49
CA LEU A 145 11.46 30.50 -7.89
C LEU A 145 12.93 30.14 -8.11
N LYS A 146 13.32 28.88 -7.91
CA LYS A 146 14.70 28.38 -8.07
C LYS A 146 15.70 29.17 -7.20
N GLN A 147 15.30 29.48 -5.97
CA GLN A 147 16.14 30.20 -5.03
C GLN A 147 17.39 29.38 -4.69
N ARG A 148 18.54 30.05 -4.62
CA ARG A 148 19.84 29.44 -4.27
C ARG A 148 20.03 29.40 -2.76
N VAL A 149 19.16 28.65 -2.11
CA VAL A 149 19.16 28.43 -0.66
C VAL A 149 19.48 26.97 -0.36
N ALA A 150 20.10 26.73 0.79
CA ALA A 150 20.45 25.39 1.26
C ALA A 150 20.19 25.23 2.76
N VAL A 151 19.77 24.04 3.15
CA VAL A 151 19.76 23.58 4.55
C VAL A 151 20.86 22.54 4.69
N ILE A 152 21.77 22.73 5.63
CA ILE A 152 22.92 21.83 5.80
C ILE A 152 22.76 20.98 7.05
N SER A 153 23.39 19.81 7.08
CA SER A 153 23.48 19.00 8.31
C SER A 153 24.38 19.67 9.36
N SER A 154 24.21 19.29 10.63
CA SER A 154 25.05 19.82 11.72
C SER A 154 26.53 19.46 11.56
N GLU A 155 26.85 18.31 10.97
CA GLU A 155 28.23 17.91 10.71
C GLU A 155 28.90 18.82 9.65
N VAL A 156 28.18 19.17 8.58
CA VAL A 156 28.66 20.13 7.57
C VAL A 156 28.78 21.53 8.18
N ALA A 157 27.83 21.93 9.03
CA ALA A 157 27.86 23.21 9.74
C ALA A 157 29.07 23.33 10.69
N ASP A 158 29.38 22.28 11.43
CA ASP A 158 30.52 22.24 12.34
C ASP A 158 31.84 22.22 11.57
N THR A 159 31.91 21.42 10.51
CA THR A 159 33.11 21.30 9.67
C THR A 159 33.42 22.61 8.98
N LEU A 160 32.46 23.22 8.28
CA LEU A 160 32.68 24.44 7.48
C LEU A 160 32.66 25.72 8.33
N PHE A 161 31.83 25.80 9.35
CA PHE A 161 31.55 27.06 10.06
C PHE A 161 31.72 27.00 11.58
N LYS A 162 32.15 25.87 12.16
CA LYS A 162 32.21 25.68 13.62
C LYS A 162 30.87 26.00 14.30
N GLY A 163 29.76 25.65 13.65
CA GLY A 163 28.40 25.84 14.15
C GLY A 163 27.77 27.22 13.88
N ASN A 164 28.48 28.20 13.27
CA ASN A 164 27.91 29.53 12.98
C ASN A 164 27.55 29.74 11.50
N VAL A 165 26.29 29.47 11.18
CA VAL A 165 25.79 29.35 9.80
C VAL A 165 24.95 30.53 9.29
N LYS A 166 24.48 31.43 10.15
CA LYS A 166 23.49 32.46 9.76
C LYS A 166 24.06 33.45 8.74
N GLY A 167 23.39 33.54 7.58
CA GLY A 167 23.77 34.44 6.48
C GLY A 167 25.10 34.07 5.81
N LYS A 168 25.54 32.82 5.97
CA LYS A 168 26.75 32.31 5.31
C LYS A 168 26.39 31.68 3.97
N THR A 169 27.35 31.69 3.06
CA THR A 169 27.23 31.08 1.75
C THR A 169 28.20 29.91 1.65
N ILE A 170 27.71 28.77 1.18
CA ILE A 170 28.54 27.66 0.73
C ILE A 170 28.63 27.69 -0.79
N TYR A 171 29.79 27.31 -1.32
CA TYR A 171 30.00 27.16 -2.75
C TYR A 171 30.00 25.69 -3.11
N ILE A 172 29.10 25.31 -4.02
CA ILE A 172 28.95 23.95 -4.54
C ILE A 172 29.10 24.09 -6.05
N ASP A 173 30.07 23.39 -6.63
CA ASP A 173 30.44 23.52 -8.05
C ASP A 173 30.59 25.00 -8.50
N ASP A 174 31.38 25.76 -7.72
CA ASP A 174 31.65 27.20 -7.91
C ASP A 174 30.43 28.14 -7.82
N MET A 175 29.25 27.63 -7.46
CA MET A 175 28.05 28.45 -7.25
C MET A 175 27.72 28.64 -5.78
N GLY A 176 27.40 29.88 -5.41
CA GLY A 176 27.03 30.24 -4.04
C GLY A 176 25.57 29.92 -3.71
N PHE A 177 25.37 29.22 -2.59
CA PHE A 177 24.09 28.92 -1.97
C PHE A 177 24.05 29.51 -0.56
N GLU A 178 23.01 30.27 -0.25
CA GLU A 178 22.80 30.82 1.09
C GLU A 178 22.32 29.73 2.05
N VAL A 179 23.02 29.57 3.17
CA VAL A 179 22.63 28.64 4.22
C VAL A 179 21.53 29.28 5.06
N VAL A 180 20.29 28.79 4.87
CA VAL A 180 19.11 29.33 5.54
C VAL A 180 18.80 28.61 6.85
N GLY A 181 19.23 27.35 6.99
CA GLY A 181 19.03 26.56 8.21
C GLY A 181 19.98 25.37 8.36
N VAL A 182 19.95 24.78 9.55
CA VAL A 182 20.72 23.58 9.93
C VAL A 182 19.79 22.51 10.45
N LYS A 183 20.07 21.25 10.11
CA LYS A 183 19.29 20.09 10.56
C LYS A 183 20.19 19.05 11.24
N ASP A 184 19.89 18.70 12.49
CA ASP A 184 20.72 17.75 13.26
C ASP A 184 20.59 16.29 12.82
N LYS A 185 19.41 15.89 12.31
CA LYS A 185 19.11 14.51 11.93
C LYS A 185 18.73 14.44 10.46
N THR A 186 19.74 14.23 9.63
CA THR A 186 19.60 13.90 8.21
C THR A 186 19.90 12.43 7.99
N GLN A 187 19.36 11.86 6.91
CA GLN A 187 19.57 10.46 6.56
C GLN A 187 21.04 10.19 6.20
N LEU A 188 21.71 11.19 5.62
CA LEU A 188 23.15 11.23 5.38
C LEU A 188 23.76 12.29 6.31
N SER A 189 24.89 11.97 6.95
CA SER A 189 25.46 12.83 7.98
C SER A 189 26.07 14.12 7.39
N ASP A 190 26.51 14.08 6.13
CA ASP A 190 27.05 15.17 5.32
C ASP A 190 26.02 15.80 4.35
N ALA A 191 24.73 15.63 4.64
CA ALA A 191 23.66 16.07 3.74
C ALA A 191 23.56 17.60 3.60
N VAL A 192 23.36 18.06 2.35
CA VAL A 192 23.00 19.42 2.01
C VAL A 192 21.71 19.41 1.18
N GLN A 193 20.62 19.87 1.77
CA GLN A 193 19.31 19.92 1.12
C GLN A 193 19.15 21.21 0.31
N ILE A 194 18.83 21.08 -0.97
CA ILE A 194 18.67 22.19 -1.92
C ILE A 194 17.33 22.02 -2.65
N PRO A 195 16.62 23.12 -2.99
CA PRO A 195 15.40 23.01 -3.77
C PRO A 195 15.59 22.24 -5.08
N THR A 196 14.72 21.28 -5.35
CA THR A 196 14.81 20.37 -6.52
C THR A 196 15.07 21.10 -7.83
N LYS A 197 14.29 22.14 -8.15
CA LYS A 197 14.43 22.90 -9.41
C LYS A 197 15.72 23.72 -9.46
N THR A 198 16.27 24.11 -8.30
CA THR A 198 17.55 24.81 -8.21
C THR A 198 18.67 23.86 -8.58
N VAL A 199 18.68 22.63 -8.03
CA VAL A 199 19.67 21.61 -8.40
C VAL A 199 19.59 21.29 -9.90
N GLU A 200 18.40 21.05 -10.44
CA GLU A 200 18.22 20.74 -11.87
C GLU A 200 18.68 21.88 -12.81
N THR A 201 18.54 23.13 -12.36
CA THR A 201 18.90 24.29 -13.20
C THR A 201 20.38 24.61 -13.15
N TYR A 202 20.96 24.52 -11.95
CA TYR A 202 22.29 25.05 -11.69
C TYR A 202 23.34 23.94 -11.58
N LEU A 203 22.96 22.78 -11.05
CA LEU A 203 23.85 21.64 -10.77
C LEU A 203 23.48 20.39 -11.60
N PRO A 204 23.22 20.48 -12.92
CA PRO A 204 22.72 19.35 -13.73
C PRO A 204 23.75 18.23 -13.95
N HIS A 205 25.01 18.45 -13.59
CA HIS A 205 26.12 17.53 -13.83
C HIS A 205 26.53 16.72 -12.59
N LEU A 206 25.91 16.98 -11.44
CA LEU A 206 26.23 16.23 -10.23
C LEU A 206 25.80 14.77 -10.41
N LYS A 207 26.65 13.86 -9.95
CA LYS A 207 26.44 12.41 -10.03
C LYS A 207 25.81 11.89 -8.74
N SER A 208 25.13 10.76 -8.81
CA SER A 208 24.57 10.09 -7.63
C SER A 208 25.66 9.66 -6.66
N ALA A 209 25.35 9.72 -5.37
CA ALA A 209 26.15 9.13 -4.30
C ALA A 209 26.13 7.60 -4.31
N PHE A 210 25.08 7.03 -4.88
CA PHE A 210 24.86 5.59 -4.92
C PHE A 210 24.37 5.19 -6.32
N PRO A 211 25.22 5.34 -7.36
CA PRO A 211 24.87 4.90 -8.70
C PRO A 211 24.62 3.39 -8.69
N GLN A 212 23.70 2.93 -9.52
CA GLN A 212 23.37 1.52 -9.65
C GLN A 212 23.58 1.08 -11.10
N LEU A 213 24.06 -0.14 -11.29
CA LEU A 213 24.11 -0.76 -12.60
C LEU A 213 22.79 -1.47 -12.88
N VAL A 214 22.09 -0.99 -13.90
CA VAL A 214 20.86 -1.60 -14.42
C VAL A 214 21.23 -2.63 -15.47
N LEU A 215 20.73 -3.84 -15.28
CA LEU A 215 20.90 -4.95 -16.21
C LEU A 215 19.54 -5.29 -16.82
N LYS A 216 19.45 -5.25 -18.15
CA LYS A 216 18.32 -5.83 -18.88
C LYS A 216 18.61 -7.30 -19.15
N ILE A 217 17.70 -8.16 -18.73
CA ILE A 217 17.80 -9.60 -18.76
C ILE A 217 16.63 -10.13 -19.61
N GLY A 218 16.88 -11.17 -20.41
CA GLY A 218 15.80 -11.77 -21.20
C GLY A 218 14.69 -12.35 -20.33
N GLU A 219 13.44 -12.20 -20.78
CA GLU A 219 12.23 -12.57 -20.01
C GLU A 219 12.21 -14.03 -19.51
N ASP A 220 12.87 -14.95 -20.22
CA ASP A 220 12.93 -16.38 -19.88
C ASP A 220 14.15 -16.77 -19.02
N ALA A 221 15.02 -15.81 -18.67
CA ALA A 221 16.28 -16.09 -18.01
C ALA A 221 16.19 -15.88 -16.49
N ASN A 222 16.97 -16.64 -15.72
CA ASN A 222 16.98 -16.52 -14.26
C ASN A 222 17.67 -15.21 -13.83
N LYS A 223 16.87 -14.17 -13.60
CA LYS A 223 17.28 -12.82 -13.17
C LYS A 223 18.28 -12.84 -12.03
N LYS A 224 17.95 -13.55 -10.94
CA LYS A 224 18.79 -13.63 -9.73
C LYS A 224 20.14 -14.26 -10.02
N GLU A 225 20.16 -15.39 -10.72
CA GLU A 225 21.40 -16.07 -11.06
C GLU A 225 22.31 -15.23 -11.97
N ILE A 226 21.73 -14.57 -12.97
CA ILE A 226 22.48 -13.73 -13.91
C ILE A 226 23.04 -12.49 -13.20
N ALA A 227 22.23 -11.80 -12.41
CA ALA A 227 22.65 -10.60 -11.71
C ALA A 227 23.71 -10.90 -10.63
N THR A 228 23.59 -12.01 -9.89
CA THR A 228 24.65 -12.46 -8.98
C THR A 228 25.93 -12.80 -9.74
N ARG A 229 25.84 -13.45 -10.90
CA ARG A 229 27.03 -13.72 -11.73
C ARG A 229 27.70 -12.44 -12.24
N VAL A 230 26.92 -11.40 -12.56
CA VAL A 230 27.48 -10.08 -12.90
C VAL A 230 28.19 -9.47 -11.70
N ALA A 231 27.56 -9.45 -10.53
CA ALA A 231 28.18 -8.96 -9.29
C ALA A 231 29.49 -9.72 -8.99
N ASP A 232 29.52 -11.04 -9.13
CA ASP A 232 30.73 -11.86 -8.95
C ASP A 232 31.85 -11.52 -9.95
N GLN A 233 31.52 -11.14 -11.19
CA GLN A 233 32.51 -10.72 -12.17
C GLN A 233 33.03 -9.31 -11.87
N LEU A 234 32.15 -8.41 -11.44
CA LEU A 234 32.53 -7.07 -11.01
C LEU A 234 33.42 -7.12 -9.77
N ASN A 235 33.12 -7.99 -8.79
CA ASN A 235 33.99 -8.21 -7.62
C ASN A 235 35.39 -8.78 -7.96
N LYS A 236 35.61 -9.24 -9.19
CA LYS A 236 36.93 -9.74 -9.64
C LYS A 236 37.71 -8.73 -10.48
N LYS A 237 37.03 -7.77 -11.11
CA LYS A 237 37.59 -6.95 -12.20
C LYS A 237 37.14 -5.49 -12.20
N GLY A 238 36.21 -5.12 -11.33
CA GLY A 238 35.65 -3.78 -11.27
C GLY A 238 36.67 -2.76 -10.76
N ALA A 239 36.44 -1.49 -11.10
CA ALA A 239 37.33 -0.40 -10.76
C ALA A 239 37.43 -0.11 -9.26
N ALA A 240 36.38 -0.41 -8.48
CA ALA A 240 36.27 -0.06 -7.06
C ALA A 240 36.38 -1.26 -6.10
N ILE A 241 36.90 -2.40 -6.56
CA ILE A 241 36.98 -3.64 -5.74
C ILE A 241 37.83 -3.51 -4.46
N ASP A 242 38.68 -2.50 -4.39
CA ASP A 242 39.54 -2.18 -3.24
C ASP A 242 38.82 -1.37 -2.15
N GLN A 243 37.63 -0.86 -2.44
CA GLN A 243 36.86 0.05 -1.58
C GLN A 243 35.54 -0.55 -1.09
N GLY A 244 35.22 -1.78 -1.52
CA GLY A 244 33.95 -2.43 -1.20
C GLY A 244 33.58 -3.54 -2.18
N GLN A 245 32.29 -3.89 -2.21
CA GLN A 245 31.77 -5.02 -2.97
C GLN A 245 30.54 -4.67 -3.80
N TYR A 246 30.46 -5.23 -5.00
CA TYR A 246 29.28 -5.21 -5.85
C TYR A 246 28.30 -6.29 -5.41
N GLU A 247 27.04 -5.91 -5.22
CA GLU A 247 25.98 -6.81 -4.76
C GLU A 247 24.71 -6.65 -5.61
N TYR A 248 24.04 -7.78 -5.85
CA TYR A 248 22.72 -7.78 -6.46
C TYR A 248 21.64 -7.58 -5.39
N SER A 249 20.79 -6.57 -5.57
CA SER A 249 19.62 -6.36 -4.71
C SER A 249 18.38 -7.01 -5.31
N ASP A 250 17.83 -8.00 -4.61
CA ASP A 250 16.60 -8.69 -5.02
C ASP A 250 15.35 -7.90 -4.56
N THR A 251 15.07 -6.80 -5.25
CA THR A 251 13.89 -5.95 -4.99
C THR A 251 12.59 -6.74 -5.12
N GLU A 252 12.55 -7.78 -5.96
CA GLU A 252 11.37 -8.64 -6.12
C GLU A 252 11.12 -9.50 -4.88
N GLU A 253 12.17 -10.10 -4.30
CA GLU A 253 12.08 -10.85 -3.05
C GLU A 253 11.67 -9.96 -1.87
N LEU A 254 12.22 -8.73 -1.79
CA LEU A 254 11.79 -7.73 -0.82
C LEU A 254 10.29 -7.44 -0.96
N MET A 255 9.81 -7.23 -2.19
CA MET A 255 8.40 -6.97 -2.46
C MET A 255 7.49 -8.15 -2.15
N LYS A 256 7.93 -9.37 -2.44
CA LYS A 256 7.24 -10.60 -2.01
C LYS A 256 7.17 -10.69 -0.48
N GLY A 257 8.23 -10.30 0.22
CA GLY A 257 8.28 -10.23 1.68
C GLY A 257 7.22 -9.28 2.25
N ILE A 258 7.18 -8.05 1.74
CA ILE A 258 6.17 -7.05 2.14
C ILE A 258 4.76 -7.55 1.81
N GLY A 259 4.57 -8.14 0.62
CA GLY A 259 3.29 -8.75 0.23
C GLY A 259 2.79 -9.81 1.21
N LYS A 260 3.68 -10.69 1.69
CA LYS A 260 3.36 -11.72 2.70
C LYS A 260 2.93 -11.13 4.04
N ILE A 261 3.49 -10.00 4.45
CA ILE A 261 3.08 -9.29 5.67
C ILE A 261 1.63 -8.81 5.53
N PHE A 262 1.30 -8.15 4.41
CA PHE A 262 -0.07 -7.71 4.13
C PHE A 262 -1.06 -8.87 4.02
N ASP A 263 -0.66 -10.00 3.42
CA ASP A 263 -1.50 -11.19 3.37
C ASP A 263 -1.76 -11.74 4.77
N SER A 264 -0.74 -11.77 5.63
CA SER A 264 -0.88 -12.20 7.03
C SER A 264 -1.82 -11.29 7.81
N ILE A 265 -1.71 -9.97 7.65
CA ILE A 265 -2.64 -9.00 8.25
C ILE A 265 -4.06 -9.21 7.71
N THR A 266 -4.20 -9.42 6.41
CA THR A 266 -5.49 -9.68 5.76
C THR A 266 -6.13 -10.95 6.32
N TYR A 267 -5.38 -12.04 6.47
CA TYR A 267 -5.87 -13.29 7.04
C TYR A 267 -6.24 -13.15 8.52
N PHE A 268 -5.45 -12.41 9.30
CA PHE A 268 -5.76 -12.14 10.69
C PHE A 268 -7.07 -11.35 10.83
N VAL A 269 -7.22 -10.25 10.07
CA VAL A 269 -8.44 -9.45 10.06
C VAL A 269 -9.63 -10.25 9.52
N ALA A 270 -9.44 -11.07 8.49
CA ALA A 270 -10.47 -11.94 7.95
C ALA A 270 -10.91 -13.01 8.97
N ALA A 271 -10.01 -13.55 9.79
CA ALA A 271 -10.35 -14.48 10.85
C ALA A 271 -11.18 -13.80 11.96
N VAL A 272 -10.77 -12.61 12.42
CA VAL A 272 -11.51 -11.82 13.40
C VAL A 272 -12.88 -11.41 12.86
N ALA A 273 -12.92 -10.93 11.61
CA ALA A 273 -14.17 -10.59 10.93
C ALA A 273 -15.05 -11.82 10.72
N GLY A 274 -14.47 -12.99 10.45
CA GLY A 274 -15.18 -14.26 10.36
C GLY A 274 -15.89 -14.63 11.67
N ILE A 275 -15.23 -14.44 12.82
CA ILE A 275 -15.85 -14.61 14.13
C ILE A 275 -16.97 -13.59 14.34
N SER A 276 -16.75 -12.31 14.00
CA SER A 276 -17.80 -11.28 14.08
C SER A 276 -19.00 -11.60 13.18
N LEU A 277 -18.77 -12.09 11.97
CA LEU A 277 -19.79 -12.51 11.02
C LEU A 277 -20.55 -13.74 11.50
N PHE A 278 -19.88 -14.67 12.17
CA PHE A 278 -20.52 -15.82 12.81
C PHE A 278 -21.47 -15.38 13.94
N ILE A 279 -21.01 -14.48 14.82
CA ILE A 279 -21.84 -13.88 15.88
C ILE A 279 -23.03 -13.13 15.27
N ALA A 280 -22.80 -12.36 14.20
CA ALA A 280 -23.86 -11.68 13.46
C ALA A 280 -24.86 -12.67 12.84
N GLY A 281 -24.38 -13.81 12.32
CA GLY A 281 -25.19 -14.90 11.82
C GLY A 281 -26.11 -15.50 12.89
N ILE A 282 -25.61 -15.70 14.11
CA ILE A 282 -26.45 -16.11 15.25
C ILE A 282 -27.54 -15.06 15.52
N GLY A 283 -27.19 -13.77 15.42
CA GLY A 283 -28.16 -12.67 15.50
C GLY A 283 -29.26 -12.78 14.44
N VAL A 284 -28.90 -13.03 13.18
CA VAL A 284 -29.84 -13.28 12.08
C VAL A 284 -30.75 -14.46 12.40
N MET A 285 -30.19 -15.56 12.90
CA MET A 285 -30.94 -16.75 13.27
C MET A 285 -32.00 -16.42 14.34
N ASN A 286 -31.60 -15.73 15.42
CA ASN A 286 -32.50 -15.38 16.52
C ASN A 286 -33.63 -14.45 16.07
N VAL A 287 -33.29 -13.44 15.28
CA VAL A 287 -34.26 -12.49 14.72
C VAL A 287 -35.23 -13.20 13.79
N MET A 288 -34.76 -14.19 13.04
CA MET A 288 -35.60 -15.00 12.17
C MET A 288 -36.54 -15.90 12.98
N TYR A 289 -36.08 -16.51 14.08
CA TYR A 289 -36.96 -17.27 15.00
C TYR A 289 -38.10 -16.41 15.56
N ILE A 290 -37.78 -15.19 16.00
CA ILE A 290 -38.79 -14.24 16.49
C ILE A 290 -39.75 -13.88 15.35
N SER A 291 -39.24 -13.59 14.14
CA SER A 291 -40.07 -13.22 12.98
C SER A 291 -41.01 -14.34 12.54
N VAL A 292 -40.56 -15.60 12.59
CA VAL A 292 -41.41 -16.78 12.34
C VAL A 292 -42.52 -16.88 13.38
N THR A 293 -42.20 -16.60 14.65
CA THR A 293 -43.17 -16.69 15.76
C THR A 293 -44.21 -15.58 15.68
N GLU A 294 -43.80 -14.35 15.38
CA GLU A 294 -44.70 -13.20 15.15
C GLU A 294 -45.65 -13.41 13.97
N ARG A 295 -45.24 -14.20 12.96
CA ARG A 295 -46.01 -14.45 11.73
C ARG A 295 -46.67 -15.83 11.71
N THR A 296 -46.85 -16.47 12.87
CA THR A 296 -47.38 -17.83 12.93
C THR A 296 -48.80 -17.93 12.34
N GLU A 297 -49.69 -16.98 12.64
CA GLU A 297 -51.05 -16.92 12.05
C GLU A 297 -51.03 -16.81 10.52
N GLU A 298 -50.14 -15.96 9.97
CA GLU A 298 -49.97 -15.79 8.53
C GLU A 298 -49.51 -17.10 7.86
N ILE A 299 -48.63 -17.85 8.52
CA ILE A 299 -48.16 -19.17 8.06
C ILE A 299 -49.33 -20.18 8.06
N ALA A 300 -50.15 -20.22 9.11
CA ALA A 300 -51.32 -21.10 9.16
C ALA A 300 -52.32 -20.81 8.04
N ILE A 301 -52.65 -19.54 7.82
CA ILE A 301 -53.55 -19.15 6.73
C ILE A 301 -52.98 -19.62 5.40
N ARG A 302 -51.71 -19.36 5.10
CA ARG A 302 -51.08 -19.83 3.85
C ARG A 302 -51.13 -21.35 3.67
N ARG A 303 -50.86 -22.10 4.73
CA ARG A 303 -50.91 -23.57 4.69
C ARG A 303 -52.33 -24.10 4.56
N ALA A 304 -53.32 -23.46 5.18
CA ALA A 304 -54.73 -23.80 5.02
C ALA A 304 -55.20 -23.61 3.56
N PHE A 305 -54.66 -22.61 2.85
CA PHE A 305 -54.88 -22.39 1.42
C PHE A 305 -53.96 -23.22 0.49
N GLY A 306 -53.22 -24.20 1.03
CA GLY A 306 -52.48 -25.20 0.24
C GLY A 306 -51.00 -24.91 0.00
N ALA A 307 -50.39 -23.92 0.65
CA ALA A 307 -48.95 -23.70 0.56
C ALA A 307 -48.18 -24.89 1.17
N LYS A 308 -47.17 -25.40 0.46
CA LYS A 308 -46.32 -26.50 0.95
C LYS A 308 -45.34 -25.98 2.00
N GLY A 309 -44.87 -26.85 2.89
CA GLY A 309 -43.83 -26.50 3.86
C GLY A 309 -42.58 -25.90 3.19
N ARG A 310 -42.20 -26.42 2.02
CA ARG A 310 -41.08 -25.89 1.22
C ARG A 310 -41.30 -24.45 0.75
N ASP A 311 -42.54 -24.05 0.49
CA ASP A 311 -42.85 -22.67 0.05
C ASP A 311 -42.65 -21.69 1.22
N ILE A 312 -43.03 -22.11 2.43
CA ILE A 312 -42.78 -21.36 3.67
C ILE A 312 -41.27 -21.29 3.97
N GLU A 313 -40.56 -22.41 3.84
CA GLU A 313 -39.11 -22.47 4.02
C GLU A 313 -38.38 -21.51 3.05
N LEU A 314 -38.71 -21.58 1.75
CA LEU A 314 -38.12 -20.70 0.75
C LEU A 314 -38.41 -19.24 1.00
N GLN A 315 -39.62 -18.90 1.46
CA GLN A 315 -39.97 -17.52 1.79
C GLN A 315 -39.06 -16.95 2.90
N PHE A 316 -38.95 -17.65 4.03
CA PHE A 316 -38.12 -17.18 5.15
C PHE A 316 -36.62 -17.23 4.84
N LEU A 317 -36.17 -18.23 4.07
CA LEU A 317 -34.79 -18.32 3.61
C LEU A 317 -34.42 -17.16 2.66
N ILE A 318 -35.30 -16.79 1.74
CA ILE A 318 -35.08 -15.63 0.87
C ILE A 318 -35.09 -14.34 1.69
N GLU A 319 -35.95 -14.24 2.72
CA GLU A 319 -35.97 -13.10 3.64
C GLU A 319 -34.65 -12.94 4.42
N SER A 320 -34.06 -14.02 4.92
CA SER A 320 -32.75 -13.97 5.59
C SER A 320 -31.62 -13.60 4.62
N VAL A 321 -31.60 -14.20 3.43
CA VAL A 321 -30.58 -13.91 2.41
C VAL A 321 -30.64 -12.46 1.96
N ILE A 322 -31.83 -11.92 1.71
CA ILE A 322 -31.99 -10.50 1.34
C ILE A 322 -31.52 -9.59 2.47
N LEU A 323 -31.85 -9.90 3.73
CA LEU A 323 -31.39 -9.12 4.88
C LEU A 323 -29.86 -9.10 4.98
N CYS A 324 -29.22 -10.27 4.85
CA CYS A 324 -27.77 -10.38 4.86
C CYS A 324 -27.13 -9.67 3.65
N LEU A 325 -27.71 -9.78 2.46
CA LEU A 325 -27.23 -9.10 1.26
C LEU A 325 -27.31 -7.58 1.38
N ILE A 326 -28.40 -7.04 1.93
CA ILE A 326 -28.52 -5.60 2.20
C ILE A 326 -27.43 -5.16 3.18
N GLY A 327 -27.24 -5.91 4.28
CA GLY A 327 -26.15 -5.65 5.23
C GLY A 327 -24.77 -5.71 4.58
N GLY A 328 -24.54 -6.67 3.69
CA GLY A 328 -23.27 -6.83 2.98
C GLY A 328 -23.00 -5.75 1.95
N ILE A 329 -24.02 -5.30 1.20
CA ILE A 329 -23.90 -4.18 0.27
C ILE A 329 -23.61 -2.89 1.03
N ILE A 330 -24.31 -2.65 2.15
CA ILE A 330 -24.04 -1.48 3.00
C ILE A 330 -22.62 -1.56 3.57
N GLY A 331 -22.19 -2.73 4.06
CA GLY A 331 -20.83 -2.96 4.54
C GLY A 331 -19.78 -2.72 3.45
N LEU A 332 -20.02 -3.18 2.22
CA LEU A 332 -19.16 -2.94 1.06
C LEU A 332 -19.02 -1.44 0.78
N ILE A 333 -20.14 -0.72 0.70
CA ILE A 333 -20.15 0.73 0.44
C ILE A 333 -19.39 1.47 1.55
N ILE A 334 -19.67 1.16 2.81
CA ILE A 334 -18.99 1.78 3.96
C ILE A 334 -17.49 1.45 3.94
N GLY A 335 -17.11 0.20 3.64
CA GLY A 335 -15.70 -0.20 3.55
C GLY A 335 -14.93 0.54 2.45
N ILE A 336 -15.57 0.75 1.29
CA ILE A 336 -15.02 1.56 0.19
C ILE A 336 -14.90 3.03 0.61
N LEU A 337 -15.94 3.60 1.23
CA LEU A 337 -15.91 4.99 1.70
C LEU A 337 -14.80 5.22 2.74
N ILE A 338 -14.61 4.27 3.67
CA ILE A 338 -13.51 4.33 4.64
C ILE A 338 -12.16 4.27 3.93
N ALA A 339 -11.99 3.37 2.95
CA ALA A 339 -10.75 3.27 2.19
C ALA A 339 -10.43 4.58 1.44
N GLN A 340 -11.42 5.17 0.78
CA GLN A 340 -11.28 6.47 0.11
C GLN A 340 -10.99 7.62 1.08
N LEU A 341 -11.59 7.59 2.28
CA LEU A 341 -11.30 8.59 3.30
C LEU A 341 -9.83 8.50 3.76
N VAL A 342 -9.31 7.28 3.90
CA VAL A 342 -7.87 7.06 4.17
C VAL A 342 -7.00 7.62 3.05
N ASP A 343 -7.38 7.42 1.79
CA ASP A 343 -6.63 7.97 0.63
C ASP A 343 -6.53 9.50 0.70
N VAL A 344 -7.62 10.19 1.06
CA VAL A 344 -7.63 11.66 1.18
C VAL A 344 -6.77 12.16 2.34
N VAL A 345 -6.72 11.41 3.45
CA VAL A 345 -5.91 11.77 4.62
C VAL A 345 -4.44 11.40 4.44
N THR A 346 -4.13 10.43 3.59
CA THR A 346 -2.77 9.93 3.33
C THR A 346 -2.41 9.90 1.84
N PRO A 347 -2.52 11.03 1.12
CA PRO A 347 -2.42 11.07 -0.35
C PRO A 347 -1.04 10.67 -0.90
N GLU A 348 0.01 10.75 -0.08
CA GLU A 348 1.38 10.40 -0.47
C GLU A 348 1.74 8.92 -0.27
N TYR A 349 0.92 8.14 0.46
CA TYR A 349 1.33 6.82 0.94
C TYR A 349 0.52 5.64 0.39
N ILE A 350 -0.80 5.77 0.24
CA ILE A 350 -1.66 4.64 -0.17
C ILE A 350 -2.72 5.13 -1.16
N GLN A 351 -2.78 4.51 -2.34
CA GLN A 351 -3.91 4.62 -3.25
C GLN A 351 -4.75 3.36 -3.13
N SER A 352 -5.85 3.39 -2.38
CA SER A 352 -6.68 2.20 -2.19
C SER A 352 -7.22 1.65 -3.52
N ALA A 353 -7.19 0.32 -3.67
CA ALA A 353 -7.60 -0.36 -4.88
C ALA A 353 -8.69 -1.38 -4.58
N VAL A 354 -9.94 -1.01 -4.91
CA VAL A 354 -11.08 -1.91 -4.78
C VAL A 354 -11.02 -2.96 -5.87
N SER A 355 -10.78 -4.21 -5.48
CA SER A 355 -10.73 -5.33 -6.43
C SER A 355 -12.13 -5.89 -6.71
N PHE A 356 -12.37 -6.40 -7.92
CA PHE A 356 -13.59 -7.16 -8.23
C PHE A 356 -13.76 -8.38 -7.30
N GLY A 357 -12.64 -9.01 -6.90
CA GLY A 357 -12.65 -10.11 -5.93
C GLY A 357 -13.24 -9.73 -4.58
N SER A 358 -13.02 -8.50 -4.12
CA SER A 358 -13.60 -7.98 -2.87
C SER A 358 -15.13 -7.91 -2.92
N ILE A 359 -15.70 -7.53 -4.07
CA ILE A 359 -17.16 -7.48 -4.28
C ILE A 359 -17.74 -8.89 -4.25
N VAL A 360 -17.12 -9.83 -4.99
CA VAL A 360 -17.55 -11.23 -5.03
C VAL A 360 -17.48 -11.85 -3.64
N LEU A 361 -16.44 -11.55 -2.86
CA LEU A 361 -16.30 -12.02 -1.48
C LEU A 361 -17.41 -11.47 -0.59
N ALA A 362 -17.68 -10.16 -0.62
CA ALA A 362 -18.75 -9.55 0.18
C ALA A 362 -20.12 -10.18 -0.11
N VAL A 363 -20.47 -10.31 -1.39
CA VAL A 363 -21.75 -10.90 -1.81
C VAL A 363 -21.81 -12.39 -1.46
N GLY A 364 -20.73 -13.13 -1.71
CA GLY A 364 -20.64 -14.56 -1.45
C GLY A 364 -20.77 -14.89 0.04
N VAL A 365 -20.01 -14.19 0.89
CA VAL A 365 -20.03 -14.38 2.35
C VAL A 365 -21.39 -13.98 2.93
N SER A 366 -21.97 -12.85 2.48
CA SER A 366 -23.31 -12.43 2.93
C SER A 366 -24.39 -13.44 2.59
N THR A 367 -24.35 -13.97 1.36
CA THR A 367 -25.29 -14.99 0.90
C THR A 367 -25.13 -16.28 1.71
N LEU A 368 -23.88 -16.72 1.93
CA LEU A 368 -23.57 -17.91 2.73
C LEU A 368 -24.14 -17.80 4.15
N ILE A 369 -23.91 -16.68 4.83
CA ILE A 369 -24.43 -16.43 6.19
C ILE A 369 -25.96 -16.46 6.20
N GLY A 370 -26.59 -15.78 5.24
CA GLY A 370 -28.05 -15.75 5.11
C GLY A 370 -28.67 -17.12 4.88
N ILE A 371 -27.99 -17.99 4.13
CA ILE A 371 -28.41 -19.38 3.91
C ILE A 371 -28.21 -20.20 5.19
N VAL A 372 -27.00 -20.26 5.74
CA VAL A 372 -26.65 -21.14 6.86
C VAL A 372 -27.49 -20.82 8.09
N PHE A 373 -27.57 -19.55 8.48
CA PHE A 373 -28.26 -19.13 9.69
C PHE A 373 -29.76 -18.90 9.50
N GLY A 374 -30.21 -18.66 8.27
CA GLY A 374 -31.64 -18.54 7.95
C GLY A 374 -32.34 -19.87 7.73
N TRP A 375 -31.61 -20.89 7.28
CA TRP A 375 -32.19 -22.20 6.95
C TRP A 375 -32.79 -22.92 8.16
N ILE A 376 -32.09 -22.90 9.31
CA ILE A 376 -32.55 -23.56 10.54
C ILE A 376 -33.94 -23.05 10.98
N PRO A 377 -34.15 -21.73 11.19
CA PRO A 377 -35.46 -21.20 11.57
C PRO A 377 -36.51 -21.31 10.45
N ALA A 378 -36.12 -21.16 9.18
CA ALA A 378 -37.03 -21.35 8.05
C ALA A 378 -37.60 -22.78 8.00
N ARG A 379 -36.74 -23.77 8.26
CA ARG A 379 -37.14 -25.18 8.32
C ARG A 379 -37.98 -25.48 9.55
N ALA A 380 -37.72 -24.84 10.68
CA ALA A 380 -38.57 -24.93 11.87
C ALA A 380 -39.98 -24.37 11.59
N ALA A 381 -40.09 -23.25 10.87
CA ALA A 381 -41.36 -22.66 10.45
C ALA A 381 -42.17 -23.61 9.55
N ALA A 382 -41.50 -24.24 8.59
CA ALA A 382 -42.11 -25.16 7.64
C ALA A 382 -42.67 -26.45 8.29
N LYS A 383 -42.13 -26.85 9.44
CA LYS A 383 -42.49 -28.07 10.17
C LYS A 383 -43.56 -27.89 11.25
N LYS A 384 -43.94 -26.67 11.63
CA LYS A 384 -45.02 -26.46 12.62
C LYS A 384 -46.32 -27.13 12.13
N GLU A 385 -47.10 -27.77 12.99
CA GLU A 385 -48.38 -28.39 12.61
C GLU A 385 -49.54 -27.38 12.59
N LEU A 386 -50.53 -27.57 11.72
CA LEU A 386 -51.64 -26.61 11.53
C LEU A 386 -52.53 -26.48 12.78
N ILE A 387 -52.69 -27.58 13.52
CA ILE A 387 -53.48 -27.67 14.77
C ILE A 387 -52.85 -26.88 15.91
N ASP A 388 -51.52 -26.82 15.97
CA ASP A 388 -50.78 -26.08 17.00
C ASP A 388 -50.76 -24.57 16.77
N ILE A 389 -51.14 -24.11 15.57
CA ILE A 389 -51.09 -22.69 15.18
C ILE A 389 -52.43 -21.98 15.38
N ILE A 390 -53.56 -22.71 15.35
CA ILE A 390 -54.93 -22.13 15.33
C ILE A 390 -55.58 -22.15 16.75
N LYS A 391 -54.82 -22.46 17.80
CA LYS A 391 -55.32 -22.50 19.18
C LYS A 391 -55.47 -21.13 19.83
#